data_AF-A0A009MP65-F1
#
_entry.id   AF-A0A009MP65-F1
#
_cell.length_a   1.000
_cell.length_b   1.000
_cell.length_c   1.000
_cell.angle_alpha   90.00
_cell.angle_beta   90.00
_cell.angle_gamma   90.00
#
_symmetry.space_group_name_H-M   'P 1'
#
loop_
_entity.id
_entity.type
_entity.pdbx_description
1 polymer ?
#
loop_
_entity_poly.entity_id
_entity_poly.type
_entity_poly.pdbx_seq_one_letter_code
_entity_poly.pdbx_strand_id
1 'polypeptide(L)'
;MKSLYSTKAFLNICVSSRGNPELINKQAKNMGFIQMPNEYAAHVLKDYNGHAWMISSSEGKFVITQLDNGVCSLFINKGNSTEIQKNLESWLPPESTGLTYKKEVYKDKNLTTTNYIISKNGKALETWIYTSSSEKNASLVAVISHQMN
;
A
#
# COMPACT_ATOMS: atom_id res chain seq x y z
N MET A 1 7.82 16.44 8.74
CA MET A 1 8.17 15.01 8.92
C MET A 1 8.81 14.53 7.63
N LYS A 2 9.96 13.83 7.65
CA LYS A 2 10.55 13.27 6.42
C LYS A 2 9.62 12.17 5.89
N SER A 3 9.29 12.20 4.61
CA SER A 3 8.49 11.14 3.97
C SER A 3 9.32 9.85 3.91
N LEU A 4 8.75 8.73 4.36
CA LEU A 4 9.38 7.42 4.22
C LEU A 4 9.25 6.94 2.77
N TYR A 5 10.22 6.17 2.29
CA TYR A 5 10.17 5.62 0.93
C TYR A 5 8.89 4.82 0.69
N SER A 6 8.47 4.03 1.68
CA SER A 6 7.23 3.24 1.62
C SER A 6 6.00 4.10 1.33
N THR A 7 5.80 5.15 2.12
CA THR A 7 4.67 6.07 1.95
C THR A 7 4.73 6.79 0.61
N LYS A 8 5.92 7.26 0.21
CA LYS A 8 6.11 7.89 -1.10
C LYS A 8 5.78 6.95 -2.25
N ALA A 9 6.25 5.70 -2.21
CA ALA A 9 5.98 4.69 -3.22
C ALA A 9 4.48 4.36 -3.29
N PHE A 10 3.85 4.15 -2.13
CA PHE A 10 2.41 3.88 -2.05
C PHE A 10 1.56 5.01 -2.66
N LEU A 11 1.81 6.26 -2.28
CA LEU A 11 1.05 7.41 -2.77
C LEU A 11 1.25 7.62 -4.27
N ASN A 12 2.50 7.57 -4.74
CA ASN A 12 2.81 7.83 -6.15
C ASN A 12 2.39 6.70 -7.08
N ILE A 13 2.42 5.45 -6.63
CA ILE A 13 2.13 4.29 -7.50
C ILE A 13 0.68 3.86 -7.35
N CYS A 14 0.20 3.62 -6.13
CA CYS A 14 -1.14 3.07 -5.91
C CYS A 14 -2.21 4.16 -5.91
N VAL A 15 -2.10 5.15 -5.01
CA VAL A 15 -3.15 6.17 -4.83
C VAL A 15 -3.31 7.03 -6.07
N SER A 16 -2.20 7.52 -6.65
CA SER A 16 -2.25 8.40 -7.83
C SER A 16 -2.84 7.70 -9.07
N SER A 17 -2.68 6.38 -9.17
CA SER A 17 -3.16 5.59 -10.30
C SER A 17 -4.61 5.18 -10.18
N ARG A 18 -5.21 5.27 -8.98
CA ARG A 18 -6.63 4.97 -8.71
C ARG A 18 -7.08 3.61 -9.27
N GLY A 19 -6.24 2.59 -9.10
CA GLY A 19 -6.50 1.24 -9.59
C GLY A 19 -6.32 1.01 -11.09
N ASN A 20 -5.92 2.04 -11.87
CA ASN A 20 -5.65 1.87 -13.30
C ASN A 20 -4.35 1.07 -13.53
N PRO A 21 -4.39 -0.11 -14.17
CA PRO A 21 -3.20 -0.96 -14.35
C PRO A 21 -2.08 -0.32 -15.16
N GLU A 22 -2.41 0.40 -16.22
CA GLU A 22 -1.42 1.05 -17.10
C GLU A 22 -0.65 2.14 -16.34
N LEU A 23 -1.38 2.92 -15.53
CA LEU A 23 -0.78 3.96 -14.69
C LEU A 23 0.08 3.34 -13.58
N ILE A 24 -0.36 2.26 -12.93
CA ILE A 24 0.44 1.56 -11.91
C ILE A 24 1.76 1.07 -12.52
N ASN A 25 1.71 0.41 -13.67
CA ASN A 25 2.90 -0.06 -14.38
C ASN A 25 3.84 1.10 -14.74
N LYS A 26 3.29 2.21 -15.26
CA LYS A 26 4.07 3.41 -15.61
C LYS A 26 4.75 4.01 -14.38
N GLN A 27 4.02 4.20 -13.27
CA GLN A 27 4.55 4.81 -12.06
C GLN A 27 5.57 3.91 -11.36
N ALA A 28 5.32 2.60 -11.33
CA ALA A 28 6.28 1.62 -10.80
C ALA A 28 7.62 1.73 -11.55
N LYS A 29 7.59 1.70 -12.89
CA LYS A 29 8.79 1.87 -13.73
C LYS A 29 9.48 3.21 -13.52
N ASN A 30 8.73 4.31 -13.44
CA ASN A 30 9.29 5.65 -13.18
C ASN A 30 10.01 5.74 -11.83
N MET A 31 9.56 4.96 -10.84
CA MET A 31 10.19 4.85 -9.53
C MET A 31 11.31 3.80 -9.46
N GLY A 32 11.64 3.14 -10.58
CA GLY A 32 12.71 2.16 -10.66
C GLY A 32 12.32 0.75 -10.20
N PHE A 33 11.02 0.47 -10.01
CA PHE A 33 10.58 -0.90 -9.76
C PHE A 33 10.70 -1.73 -11.05
N ILE A 34 11.16 -2.97 -10.87
CA ILE A 34 11.36 -3.94 -11.95
C ILE A 34 10.25 -4.97 -11.88
N GLN A 35 9.60 -5.25 -13.01
CA GLN A 35 8.55 -6.25 -13.08
C GLN A 35 9.11 -7.63 -12.74
N MET A 36 8.44 -8.34 -11.84
CA MET A 36 8.83 -9.68 -11.44
C MET A 36 8.46 -10.68 -12.55
N PRO A 37 9.28 -11.70 -12.82
CA PRO A 37 8.86 -12.83 -13.64
C PRO A 37 7.63 -13.52 -13.02
N ASN A 38 6.75 -14.08 -13.86
CA ASN A 38 5.45 -14.62 -13.44
C ASN A 38 5.56 -15.66 -12.32
N GLU A 39 6.57 -16.53 -12.38
CA GLU A 39 6.86 -17.54 -11.35
C GLU A 39 7.11 -16.93 -9.96
N TYR A 40 7.83 -15.80 -9.88
CA TYR A 40 8.07 -15.11 -8.62
C TYR A 40 6.87 -14.27 -8.18
N ALA A 41 6.17 -13.65 -9.14
CA ALA A 41 4.96 -12.88 -8.87
C ALA A 41 3.86 -13.75 -8.24
N ALA A 42 3.74 -15.02 -8.67
CA ALA A 42 2.77 -15.97 -8.13
C ALA A 42 2.91 -16.19 -6.61
N HIS A 43 4.10 -16.07 -6.03
CA HIS A 43 4.28 -16.19 -4.58
C HIS A 43 3.65 -15.03 -3.79
N VAL A 44 3.56 -13.85 -4.40
CA VAL A 44 3.01 -12.65 -3.75
C VAL A 44 1.54 -12.48 -4.08
N LEU A 45 1.16 -12.76 -5.33
CA LEU A 45 -0.22 -12.69 -5.82
C LEU A 45 -1.06 -13.90 -5.37
N LYS A 46 -0.43 -15.02 -4.99
CA LYS A 46 -1.09 -16.31 -4.70
C LYS A 46 -1.98 -16.74 -5.88
N ASP A 47 -3.27 -16.93 -5.64
CA ASP A 47 -4.24 -17.39 -6.63
C ASP A 47 -4.94 -16.23 -7.36
N TYR A 48 -4.53 -14.98 -7.12
CA TYR A 48 -5.10 -13.81 -7.77
C TYR A 48 -4.38 -13.47 -9.07
N ASN A 49 -5.14 -13.11 -10.11
CA ASN A 49 -4.59 -12.55 -11.34
C ASN A 49 -4.09 -11.12 -11.09
N GLY A 50 -2.93 -10.81 -11.66
CA GLY A 50 -2.34 -9.49 -11.56
C GLY A 50 -0.87 -9.45 -11.95
N HIS A 51 -0.22 -8.37 -11.53
CA HIS A 51 1.19 -8.11 -11.79
C HIS A 51 1.91 -7.70 -10.50
N ALA A 52 3.22 -7.98 -10.46
CA ALA A 52 4.07 -7.58 -9.34
C ALA A 52 5.37 -6.93 -9.85
N TRP A 53 5.84 -5.94 -9.11
CA TRP A 53 7.13 -5.29 -9.35
C TRP A 53 7.90 -5.15 -8.04
N MET A 54 9.22 -5.27 -8.09
CA MET A 54 10.07 -5.19 -6.91
C MET A 54 11.15 -4.12 -7.04
N ILE A 55 11.60 -3.62 -5.90
CA ILE A 55 12.78 -2.76 -5.80
C ILE A 55 13.53 -3.02 -4.49
N SER A 56 14.85 -2.83 -4.53
CA SER A 56 15.68 -2.74 -3.32
C SER A 56 16.19 -1.31 -3.18
N SER A 57 16.06 -0.73 -1.99
CA SER A 57 16.59 0.58 -1.63
C SER A 57 17.36 0.51 -0.31
N SER A 58 17.98 1.61 0.11
CA SER A 58 18.62 1.71 1.43
C SER A 58 17.64 1.53 2.60
N GLU A 59 16.34 1.76 2.37
CA GLU A 59 15.29 1.65 3.40
C GLU A 59 14.71 0.22 3.49
N GLY A 60 14.90 -0.62 2.47
CA GLY A 60 14.41 -1.99 2.47
C GLY A 60 14.15 -2.55 1.07
N LYS A 61 13.47 -3.70 1.02
CA LYS A 61 12.92 -4.29 -0.20
C LYS A 61 11.42 -4.08 -0.21
N PHE A 62 10.90 -3.72 -1.36
CA PHE A 62 9.49 -3.41 -1.55
C PHE A 62 8.97 -4.19 -2.74
N VAL A 63 7.73 -4.65 -2.63
CA VAL A 63 6.99 -5.25 -3.76
C VAL A 63 5.69 -4.49 -3.92
N ILE A 64 5.43 -3.98 -5.12
CA ILE A 64 4.10 -3.50 -5.52
C ILE A 64 3.39 -4.66 -6.21
N THR A 65 2.13 -4.86 -5.88
CA THR A 65 1.22 -5.73 -6.62
C THR A 65 0.05 -4.92 -7.14
N GLN A 66 -0.49 -5.35 -8.27
CA GLN A 66 -1.73 -4.85 -8.84
C GLN A 66 -2.57 -6.04 -9.22
N LEU A 67 -3.75 -6.15 -8.63
CA LEU A 67 -4.74 -7.16 -8.98
C LEU A 67 -5.65 -6.64 -10.10
N ASP A 68 -6.25 -7.54 -10.86
CA ASP A 68 -7.16 -7.19 -11.97
C ASP A 68 -8.42 -6.44 -11.51
N ASN A 69 -8.80 -6.61 -10.24
CA ASN A 69 -9.91 -5.88 -9.61
C ASN A 69 -9.54 -4.44 -9.18
N GLY A 70 -8.33 -3.96 -9.53
CA GLY A 70 -7.87 -2.60 -9.26
C GLY A 70 -7.23 -2.39 -7.88
N VAL A 71 -7.11 -3.43 -7.05
CA VAL A 71 -6.39 -3.34 -5.77
C VAL A 71 -4.89 -3.23 -6.04
N CYS A 72 -4.26 -2.21 -5.45
CA CYS A 72 -2.81 -2.01 -5.49
C CYS A 72 -2.22 -2.10 -4.09
N SER A 73 -1.23 -2.97 -3.89
CA SER A 73 -0.62 -3.19 -2.56
C SER A 73 0.89 -3.06 -2.58
N LEU A 74 1.44 -2.37 -1.58
CA LEU A 74 2.87 -2.25 -1.29
C LEU A 74 3.23 -3.15 -0.09
N PHE A 75 4.09 -4.13 -0.31
CA PHE A 75 4.68 -4.99 0.70
C PHE A 75 6.00 -4.40 1.21
N ILE A 76 6.17 -4.34 2.53
CA ILE A 76 7.30 -3.68 3.19
C ILE A 76 8.00 -4.68 4.11
N ASN A 77 9.26 -5.01 3.80
CA ASN A 77 10.00 -6.05 4.52
C ASN A 77 10.82 -5.54 5.72
N LYS A 78 10.97 -4.23 5.88
CA LYS A 78 11.84 -3.62 6.89
C LYS A 78 11.30 -2.27 7.33
N GLY A 79 11.53 -1.93 8.59
CA GLY A 79 11.17 -0.65 9.19
C GLY A 79 10.39 -0.82 10.49
N ASN A 80 10.06 0.30 11.15
CA ASN A 80 9.19 0.31 12.31
C ASN A 80 7.74 0.47 11.84
N SER A 81 6.89 -0.53 12.10
CA SER A 81 5.49 -0.52 11.62
C SER A 81 4.67 0.64 12.19
N THR A 82 4.93 1.08 13.42
CA THR A 82 4.25 2.25 14.01
C THR A 82 4.66 3.54 13.31
N GLU A 83 5.94 3.70 13.01
CA GLU A 83 6.45 4.88 12.28
C GLU A 83 5.93 4.92 10.84
N ILE A 84 5.87 3.77 10.17
CA ILE A 84 5.30 3.66 8.82
C ILE A 84 3.82 4.07 8.84
N GLN A 85 3.04 3.56 9.79
CA GLN A 85 1.63 3.91 9.92
C GLN A 85 1.45 5.40 10.18
N LYS A 86 2.21 5.96 11.13
CA LYS A 86 2.15 7.40 11.45
C LYS A 86 2.54 8.26 10.24
N ASN A 87 3.52 7.81 9.45
CA ASN A 87 3.89 8.51 8.23
C ASN A 87 2.76 8.46 7.20
N LEU A 88 2.13 7.30 6.98
CA LEU A 88 0.97 7.14 6.10
C LEU A 88 -0.19 8.05 6.54
N GLU A 89 -0.52 8.06 7.84
CA GLU A 89 -1.60 8.88 8.40
C GLU A 89 -1.37 10.38 8.21
N SER A 90 -0.11 10.84 8.13
CA SER A 90 0.20 12.24 7.84
C SER A 90 -0.14 12.69 6.41
N TRP A 91 -0.51 11.75 5.53
CA TRP A 91 -0.96 12.01 4.16
C TRP A 91 -2.45 11.78 3.94
N LEU A 92 -3.20 11.41 4.99
CA LEU A 92 -4.66 11.37 4.89
C LEU A 92 -5.20 12.75 4.52
N PRO A 93 -6.27 12.82 3.73
CA PRO A 93 -6.75 14.09 3.20
C PRO A 93 -7.18 15.02 4.36
N PRO A 94 -6.72 16.28 4.37
CA PRO A 94 -7.15 17.25 5.37
C PRO A 94 -8.58 17.71 5.09
N GLU A 95 -9.30 18.15 6.13
CA GLU A 95 -10.69 18.61 6.04
C GLU A 95 -10.91 19.70 4.98
N SER A 96 -9.88 20.53 4.72
CA SER A 96 -9.91 21.59 3.71
C SER A 96 -10.10 21.08 2.27
N THR A 97 -9.89 19.79 2.00
CA THR A 97 -10.12 19.18 0.67
C THR A 97 -11.59 18.81 0.42
N GLY A 98 -12.46 18.95 1.43
CA GLY A 98 -13.83 18.46 1.38
C GLY A 98 -13.95 16.94 1.41
N LEU A 99 -12.86 16.24 1.73
CA LEU A 99 -12.83 14.81 2.00
C LEU A 99 -12.84 14.58 3.51
N THR A 100 -13.46 13.48 3.92
CA THR A 100 -13.41 12.97 5.30
C THR A 100 -12.89 11.54 5.29
N TYR A 101 -12.43 11.05 6.44
CA TYR A 101 -12.08 9.64 6.56
C TYR A 101 -12.61 9.04 7.87
N LYS A 102 -12.94 7.75 7.82
CA LYS A 102 -13.24 6.93 8.99
C LYS A 102 -12.11 5.91 9.19
N LYS A 103 -11.65 5.78 10.44
CA LYS A 103 -10.64 4.78 10.84
C LYS A 103 -11.33 3.58 11.49
N GLU A 104 -11.06 2.39 10.98
CA GLU A 104 -11.53 1.12 11.57
C GLU A 104 -10.32 0.21 11.82
N VAL A 105 -10.23 -0.38 13.01
CA VAL A 105 -9.08 -1.19 13.42
C VAL A 105 -9.54 -2.60 13.77
N TYR A 106 -8.88 -3.58 13.15
CA TYR A 106 -9.11 -5.01 13.33
C TYR A 106 -7.81 -5.66 13.80
N LYS A 107 -7.92 -6.63 14.72
CA LYS A 107 -6.77 -7.40 15.21
C LYS A 107 -7.08 -8.89 15.03
N ASP A 108 -6.14 -9.62 14.44
CA ASP A 108 -6.18 -11.06 14.30
C ASP A 108 -4.80 -11.64 14.60
N LYS A 109 -4.68 -12.38 15.71
CA LYS A 109 -3.41 -12.93 16.21
C LYS A 109 -2.32 -11.84 16.31
N ASN A 110 -1.27 -11.97 15.50
CA ASN A 110 -0.13 -11.04 15.44
C ASN A 110 -0.32 -9.94 14.39
N LEU A 111 -1.49 -9.85 13.75
CA LEU A 111 -1.77 -8.87 12.70
C LEU A 111 -2.71 -7.79 13.24
N THR A 112 -2.37 -6.54 12.93
CA THR A 112 -3.27 -5.39 13.12
C THR A 112 -3.54 -4.77 11.76
N THR A 113 -4.81 -4.69 11.37
CA THR A 113 -5.27 -4.06 10.13
C THR A 113 -6.03 -2.79 10.47
N THR A 114 -5.67 -1.68 9.83
CA THR A 114 -6.36 -0.39 9.93
C THR A 114 -6.89 -0.01 8.57
N ASN A 115 -8.20 0.18 8.45
CA ASN A 115 -8.85 0.72 7.28
C ASN A 115 -9.06 2.22 7.47
N TYR A 116 -8.66 3.00 6.47
CA TYR A 116 -8.97 4.42 6.33
C TYR A 116 -9.93 4.57 5.16
N ILE A 117 -11.22 4.63 5.47
CA ILE A 117 -12.28 4.76 4.47
C ILE A 117 -12.44 6.24 4.15
N ILE A 118 -11.97 6.66 2.98
CA ILE A 118 -11.99 8.05 2.53
C ILE A 118 -13.30 8.30 1.78
N SER A 119 -13.99 9.38 2.15
CA SER A 119 -15.33 9.70 1.66
C SER A 119 -15.43 11.15 1.19
N LYS A 120 -16.36 11.40 0.27
CA LYS A 120 -16.78 12.74 -0.15
C LYS A 120 -18.29 12.81 -0.10
N ASN A 121 -18.82 13.83 0.58
CA ASN A 121 -20.27 14.02 0.75
C ASN A 121 -20.98 12.76 1.30
N GLY A 122 -20.35 12.08 2.26
CA GLY A 122 -20.89 10.86 2.89
C GLY A 122 -20.80 9.59 2.05
N LYS A 123 -20.24 9.63 0.84
CA LYS A 123 -20.03 8.46 -0.02
C LYS A 123 -18.57 8.04 0.02
N ALA A 124 -18.32 6.74 0.27
CA ALA A 124 -16.98 6.17 0.21
C ALA A 124 -16.44 6.27 -1.23
N LEU A 125 -15.20 6.73 -1.37
CA LEU A 125 -14.51 6.87 -2.65
C LEU A 125 -13.40 5.82 -2.79
N GLU A 126 -12.63 5.64 -1.73
CA GLU A 126 -11.51 4.72 -1.70
C GLU A 126 -11.20 4.31 -0.26
N THR A 127 -10.49 3.20 -0.11
CA THR A 127 -10.04 2.70 1.17
C THR A 127 -8.54 2.50 1.12
N TRP A 128 -7.83 3.09 2.06
CA TRP A 128 -6.43 2.75 2.32
C TRP A 128 -6.38 1.75 3.46
N ILE A 129 -5.68 0.64 3.27
CA ILE A 129 -5.62 -0.47 4.23
C ILE A 129 -4.17 -0.61 4.66
N TYR A 130 -3.92 -0.52 5.97
CA TYR A 130 -2.61 -0.74 6.55
C TYR A 130 -2.64 -1.96 7.45
N THR A 131 -1.92 -3.02 7.07
CA THR A 131 -1.76 -4.22 7.90
C THR A 131 -0.32 -4.32 8.37
N SER A 132 -0.10 -4.50 9.66
CA SER A 132 1.23 -4.73 10.24
C SER A 132 1.28 -6.00 11.09
N SER A 133 2.47 -6.59 11.17
CA SER A 133 2.76 -7.72 12.05
C SER A 133 3.42 -7.24 13.35
N SER A 134 3.01 -7.81 14.48
CA SER A 134 3.67 -7.68 15.78
C SER A 134 4.67 -8.81 16.06
N GLU A 135 4.87 -9.73 15.12
CA GLU A 135 5.82 -10.83 15.25
C GLU A 135 7.27 -10.33 15.25
N LYS A 136 8.09 -10.83 16.18
CA LYS A 136 9.51 -10.50 16.24
C LYS A 136 10.22 -11.07 15.00
N ASN A 137 11.03 -10.26 14.34
CA ASN A 137 11.79 -10.63 13.14
C ASN A 137 10.93 -11.10 11.95
N ALA A 138 9.70 -10.58 11.83
CA ALA A 138 8.85 -10.86 10.68
C ALA A 138 9.56 -10.52 9.36
N SER A 139 9.49 -11.43 8.38
CA SER A 139 10.03 -11.21 7.03
C SER A 139 9.25 -10.14 6.26
N LEU A 140 8.01 -9.88 6.68
CA LEU A 140 7.13 -8.83 6.19
C LEU A 140 6.60 -8.02 7.38
N VAL A 141 6.97 -6.75 7.44
CA VAL A 141 6.63 -5.85 8.55
C VAL A 141 5.24 -5.26 8.38
N ALA A 142 4.92 -4.85 7.15
CA ALA A 142 3.64 -4.24 6.83
C ALA A 142 3.24 -4.40 5.36
N VAL A 143 1.94 -4.23 5.09
CA VAL A 143 1.34 -4.08 3.77
C VAL A 143 0.48 -2.82 3.78
N ILE A 144 0.62 -2.00 2.74
CA ILE A 144 -0.28 -0.86 2.49
C ILE A 144 -1.04 -1.13 1.20
N SER A 145 -2.36 -1.16 1.24
CA SER A 145 -3.21 -1.38 0.05
C SER A 145 -4.10 -0.19 -0.23
N HIS A 146 -4.36 0.04 -1.51
CA HIS A 146 -5.32 1.00 -2.02
C HIS A 146 -6.41 0.23 -2.78
N GLN A 147 -7.65 0.58 -2.52
CA GLN A 147 -8.81 0.04 -3.19
C GLN A 147 -9.79 1.17 -3.51
N MET A 148 -10.26 1.23 -4.75
CA MET A 148 -11.39 2.08 -5.14
C MET A 148 -12.71 1.44 -4.67
N ASN A 149 -13.64 2.26 -4.16
CA ASN A 149 -14.98 1.83 -3.74
C ASN A 149 -16.04 2.17 -4.81
#